data_AF-A0A496T1J8-F1
#
_entry.id   AF-A0A496T1J8-F1
#
_cell.length_a   1.000
_cell.length_b   1.000
_cell.length_c   1.000
_cell.angle_alpha   90.00
_cell.angle_beta   90.00
_cell.angle_gamma   90.00
#
_symmetry.space_group_name_H-M   'P 1'
#
loop_
_entity.id
_entity.type
_entity.pdbx_description
1 polymer ?
#
loop_
_entity_poly.entity_id
_entity_poly.type
_entity_poly.pdbx_seq_one_letter_code
_entity_poly.pdbx_strand_id
1 'polypeptide(L)'
;MFYCGQHHVGLKSDLSVNDSIAKNADLNHNQIHYLLAKSLFKGAAVHKLVAELSGGERTRLALALLMNTHADLLMFDEPTNHLDLSNIEVLQEILKNFAGAVMFISHNRRLVNTIATDVFELRDGRLTRKAPAML
;
A
#
# COMPACT_ATOMS: atom_id res chain seq x y z
N MET A 1 -10.99 -9.36 1.38
CA MET A 1 -10.90 -8.12 0.58
C MET A 1 -10.43 -7.00 1.50
N PHE A 2 -9.39 -6.27 1.12
CA PHE A 2 -8.88 -5.12 1.86
C PHE A 2 -8.92 -3.87 0.97
N TYR A 3 -9.45 -2.76 1.50
CA TYR A 3 -9.63 -1.51 0.76
C TYR A 3 -8.82 -0.37 1.38
N CYS A 4 -8.08 0.34 0.54
CA CYS A 4 -7.29 1.52 0.88
C CYS A 4 -7.81 2.72 0.07
N GLY A 5 -8.64 3.57 0.68
CA GLY A 5 -9.14 4.81 0.08
C GLY A 5 -8.21 6.01 0.31
N GLN A 6 -8.49 7.14 -0.36
CA GLN A 6 -7.75 8.40 -0.20
C GLN A 6 -7.76 8.99 1.23
N HIS A 7 -8.68 8.56 2.11
CA HIS A 7 -8.84 9.08 3.47
C HIS A 7 -8.65 8.01 4.56
N HIS A 8 -7.47 7.42 4.62
CA HIS A 8 -7.01 6.46 5.65
C HIS A 8 -7.29 4.98 5.32
N VAL A 9 -6.21 4.21 5.17
CA VAL A 9 -6.17 2.87 5.77
C VAL A 9 -6.51 3.07 7.24
N GLY A 10 -7.43 2.28 7.82
CA GLY A 10 -7.96 2.42 9.19
C GLY A 10 -6.92 2.29 10.32
N LEU A 11 -5.82 3.01 10.20
CA LEU A 11 -4.71 3.14 11.10
C LEU A 11 -5.19 4.00 12.27
N LYS A 12 -5.15 3.41 13.45
CA LYS A 12 -5.51 4.10 14.69
C LYS A 12 -4.42 5.10 15.03
N SER A 13 -4.79 6.38 15.09
CA SER A 13 -3.87 7.52 15.24
C SER A 13 -3.10 7.53 16.56
N ASP A 14 -3.64 6.86 17.59
CA ASP A 14 -3.12 6.75 18.95
C ASP A 14 -2.10 5.60 19.13
N LEU A 15 -1.89 4.77 18.11
CA LEU A 15 -0.91 3.69 18.18
C LEU A 15 0.46 4.15 17.66
N SER A 16 1.52 3.55 18.19
CA SER A 16 2.84 3.63 17.56
C SER A 16 2.87 2.81 16.27
N VAL A 17 3.87 3.03 15.41
CA VAL A 17 4.12 2.20 14.22
C VAL A 17 4.24 0.72 14.60
N ASN A 18 5.03 0.41 15.64
CA ASN A 18 5.20 -0.95 16.14
C ASN A 18 3.87 -1.56 16.60
N ASP A 19 3.14 -0.83 17.44
CA ASP A 19 1.88 -1.33 18.00
C ASP A 19 0.81 -1.50 16.92
N SER A 20 0.85 -0.67 15.87
CA SER A 20 -0.02 -0.81 14.72
C SER A 20 0.24 -2.13 14.00
N ILE A 21 1.50 -2.52 13.79
CA ILE A 21 1.84 -3.81 13.18
C ILE A 21 1.49 -4.97 14.12
N ALA A 22 1.84 -4.87 15.40
CA ALA A 22 1.60 -5.93 16.38
C ALA A 22 0.10 -6.19 16.63
N LYS A 23 -0.77 -5.17 16.56
CA LYS A 23 -2.21 -5.33 16.83
C LYS A 23 -3.05 -5.76 15.63
N ASN A 24 -2.58 -5.47 14.41
CA ASN A 24 -3.35 -5.76 13.19
C ASN A 24 -2.96 -7.10 12.56
N ALA A 25 -2.04 -7.83 13.18
CA ALA A 25 -1.47 -9.02 12.61
C ALA A 25 -1.02 -9.95 13.74
N ASP A 26 -1.39 -11.23 13.68
CA ASP A 26 -1.05 -12.23 14.69
C ASP A 26 0.41 -12.69 14.49
N LEU A 27 1.34 -11.75 14.68
CA LEU A 27 2.74 -11.86 14.29
C LEU A 27 3.65 -12.12 15.49
N ASN A 28 4.64 -12.98 15.28
CA ASN A 28 5.75 -13.09 16.22
C ASN A 28 6.73 -11.91 16.09
N HIS A 29 7.59 -11.76 17.09
CA HIS A 29 8.55 -10.65 17.17
C HIS A 29 9.46 -10.53 15.93
N ASN A 30 9.86 -11.65 15.33
CA ASN A 30 10.71 -11.65 14.14
C ASN A 30 9.97 -11.15 12.90
N GLN A 31 8.70 -11.52 12.75
CA GLN A 31 7.85 -11.04 11.65
C GLN A 31 7.57 -9.53 11.76
N ILE A 32 7.33 -9.03 12.97
CA ILE A 32 7.16 -7.59 13.21
C ILE A 32 8.44 -6.83 12.82
N HIS A 33 9.61 -7.30 13.27
CA HIS A 33 10.90 -6.70 12.90
C HIS A 33 11.16 -6.75 11.39
N TYR A 34 10.80 -7.86 10.73
CA TYR A 34 10.92 -8.00 9.28
C TYR A 34 10.05 -6.97 8.54
N LEU A 35 8.78 -6.81 8.93
CA LEU A 35 7.86 -5.85 8.31
C LEU A 35 8.29 -4.41 8.55
N LEU A 36 8.74 -4.06 9.76
CA LEU A 36 9.28 -2.74 10.07
C LEU A 36 10.49 -2.42 9.20
N ALA A 37 11.43 -3.37 9.08
CA ALA A 37 12.62 -3.20 8.26
C ALA A 37 12.27 -3.04 6.77
N LYS A 38 11.33 -3.85 6.26
CA LYS A 38 10.88 -3.82 4.87
C LYS A 38 10.12 -2.54 4.53
N SER A 39 9.35 -2.00 5.46
CA SER A 39 8.65 -0.71 5.33
C SER A 39 9.50 0.50 5.70
N LEU A 40 10.83 0.32 5.82
CA LEU A 40 11.81 1.38 6.08
C LEU A 40 11.60 2.12 7.40
N PHE A 41 10.93 1.52 8.38
CA PHE A 41 10.84 2.05 9.74
C PHE A 41 12.00 1.52 10.59
N LYS A 42 12.86 2.43 11.08
CA LYS A 42 14.04 2.09 11.88
C LYS A 42 14.20 3.03 13.07
N GLY A 43 14.83 2.54 14.14
CA GLY A 43 15.15 3.33 15.34
C GLY A 43 13.93 4.01 15.93
N ALA A 44 14.05 5.31 16.21
CA ALA A 44 12.97 6.11 16.81
C ALA A 44 11.68 6.15 15.96
N ALA A 45 11.76 5.96 14.64
CA ALA A 45 10.58 5.97 13.78
C ALA A 45 9.58 4.84 14.09
N VAL A 46 10.04 3.76 14.72
CA VAL A 46 9.22 2.61 15.15
C VAL A 46 8.30 2.98 16.31
N HIS A 47 8.67 3.99 17.09
CA HIS A 47 7.93 4.46 18.27
C HIS A 47 7.09 5.70 18.01
N LYS A 48 7.21 6.33 16.84
CA LYS A 48 6.35 7.46 16.43
C LYS A 48 4.88 7.04 16.46
N LEU A 49 4.01 7.95 16.85
CA LEU A 49 2.57 7.76 16.73
C LEU A 49 2.17 7.82 15.26
N VAL A 50 1.14 7.06 14.87
CA VAL A 50 0.56 7.12 13.52
C VAL A 50 0.15 8.54 13.15
N ALA A 51 -0.35 9.31 14.12
CA ALA A 51 -0.70 10.73 13.94
C ALA A 51 0.47 11.63 13.51
N GLU A 52 1.71 11.25 13.86
CA GLU A 52 2.93 12.02 13.59
C GLU A 52 3.55 11.65 12.23
N LEU A 53 3.01 10.63 11.56
CA LEU A 53 3.54 10.15 10.28
C LEU A 53 3.14 11.08 9.13
N SER A 54 4.14 11.42 8.31
CA SER A 54 3.92 12.01 6.98
C SER A 54 3.02 11.13 6.11
N GLY A 55 2.46 11.68 5.03
CA GLY A 55 1.63 10.91 4.09
C GLY A 55 2.36 9.67 3.56
N GLY A 56 3.63 9.82 3.15
CA GLY A 56 4.46 8.70 2.70
C GLY A 56 4.76 7.66 3.78
N GLU A 57 5.01 8.09 5.03
CA GLU A 57 5.16 7.15 6.16
C GLU A 57 3.86 6.39 6.43
N ARG A 58 2.70 7.06 6.42
CA ARG A 58 1.39 6.40 6.61
C ARG A 58 1.14 5.35 5.53
N THR A 59 1.47 5.65 4.27
CA THR A 59 1.35 4.69 3.18
C THR A 59 2.30 3.51 3.34
N ARG A 60 3.57 3.73 3.74
CA ARG A 60 4.49 2.61 4.04
C ARG A 60 4.02 1.73 5.19
N LEU A 61 3.44 2.32 6.24
CA LEU A 61 2.84 1.57 7.35
C LEU A 61 1.64 0.76 6.87
N ALA A 62 0.73 1.38 6.11
CA ALA A 62 -0.39 0.69 5.49
C ALA A 62 0.08 -0.50 4.63
N LEU A 63 1.13 -0.31 3.83
CA LEU A 63 1.75 -1.37 3.03
C LEU A 63 2.37 -2.48 3.89
N ALA A 64 3.00 -2.13 5.02
CA ALA A 64 3.52 -3.10 5.99
C ALA A 64 2.41 -4.03 6.51
N LEU A 65 1.27 -3.43 6.85
CA LEU A 65 0.10 -4.16 7.34
C LEU A 65 -0.51 -5.03 6.25
N LEU A 66 -0.61 -4.50 5.03
CA LEU A 66 -1.12 -5.19 3.85
C LEU A 66 -0.35 -6.47 3.54
N MET A 67 0.99 -6.41 3.62
CA MET A 67 1.85 -7.57 3.40
C MET A 67 1.56 -8.75 4.34
N ASN A 68 0.86 -8.50 5.46
CA ASN A 68 0.49 -9.53 6.42
C ASN A 68 -1.02 -9.77 6.50
N THR A 69 -1.80 -9.23 5.57
CA THR A 69 -3.21 -9.57 5.47
C THR A 69 -3.36 -10.91 4.74
N HIS A 70 -4.21 -11.81 5.26
CA HIS A 70 -4.71 -12.97 4.52
C HIS A 70 -5.76 -12.56 3.48
N ALA A 71 -5.53 -11.45 2.78
CA ALA A 71 -6.46 -10.97 1.77
C ALA A 71 -6.20 -11.68 0.44
N ASP A 72 -7.26 -12.12 -0.23
CA ASP A 72 -7.16 -12.62 -1.61
C ASP A 72 -7.27 -11.49 -2.65
N LEU A 73 -7.70 -10.28 -2.22
CA LEU A 73 -7.88 -9.10 -3.06
C LEU A 73 -7.56 -7.81 -2.30
N LEU A 74 -6.68 -6.99 -2.89
CA LEU A 74 -6.38 -5.62 -2.47
C LEU A 74 -7.00 -4.61 -3.42
N MET A 75 -7.59 -3.56 -2.85
CA MET A 75 -8.19 -2.46 -3.59
C MET A 75 -7.60 -1.12 -3.15
N PHE A 76 -7.10 -0.33 -4.09
CA PHE A 76 -6.51 0.99 -3.82
C PHE A 76 -7.16 2.10 -4.63
N ASP A 77 -7.34 3.26 -4.01
CA ASP A 77 -7.71 4.50 -4.67
C ASP A 77 -6.54 5.49 -4.66
N GLU A 78 -5.96 5.74 -5.83
CA GLU A 78 -4.77 6.60 -6.04
C GLU A 78 -3.59 6.29 -5.09
N PRO A 79 -3.03 5.05 -5.12
CA PRO A 79 -2.06 4.60 -4.12
C PRO A 79 -0.71 5.32 -4.19
N THR A 80 -0.43 6.07 -5.26
CA THR A 80 0.80 6.86 -5.40
C THR A 80 0.69 8.27 -4.87
N ASN A 81 -0.50 8.71 -4.43
CA ASN A 81 -0.68 10.09 -4.00
C ASN A 81 0.17 10.37 -2.75
N HIS A 82 0.80 11.55 -2.70
CA HIS A 82 1.72 11.97 -1.65
C HIS A 82 2.98 11.08 -1.46
N LEU A 83 3.28 10.18 -2.41
CA LEU A 83 4.52 9.41 -2.43
C LEU A 83 5.58 10.09 -3.29
N ASP A 84 6.81 10.10 -2.79
CA ASP A 84 7.99 10.35 -3.61
C ASP A 84 8.34 9.10 -4.46
N LEU A 85 9.33 9.24 -5.35
CA LEU A 85 9.69 8.19 -6.30
C LEU A 85 10.14 6.89 -5.61
N SER A 86 10.93 7.00 -4.53
CA SER A 86 11.44 5.82 -3.80
C SER A 86 10.31 5.05 -3.12
N ASN A 87 9.32 5.73 -2.56
CA ASN A 87 8.16 5.08 -1.96
C ASN A 87 7.23 4.48 -3.02
N ILE A 88 7.14 5.08 -4.21
CA ILE A 88 6.43 4.47 -5.33
C ILE A 88 7.09 3.13 -5.69
N GLU A 89 8.42 3.08 -5.84
CA GLU A 89 9.14 1.83 -6.18
C GLU A 89 8.89 0.71 -5.17
N VAL A 90 8.93 1.02 -3.86
CA VAL A 90 8.60 0.06 -2.79
C VAL A 90 7.16 -0.45 -2.92
N LEU A 91 6.20 0.45 -3.18
CA LEU A 91 4.81 0.07 -3.44
C LEU A 91 4.74 -0.89 -4.65
N GLN A 92 5.47 -0.61 -5.73
CA GLN A 92 5.45 -1.50 -6.90
C GLN A 92 5.96 -2.90 -6.57
N GLU A 93 7.04 -3.00 -5.82
CA GLU A 93 7.61 -4.29 -5.41
C GLU A 93 6.63 -5.08 -4.53
N ILE A 94 5.94 -4.41 -3.61
CA ILE A 94 4.95 -5.05 -2.74
C ILE A 94 3.77 -5.57 -3.56
N LEU A 95 3.21 -4.74 -4.46
CA LEU A 95 2.07 -5.14 -5.29
C LEU A 95 2.41 -6.25 -6.27
N LYS A 96 3.62 -6.26 -6.84
CA LYS A 96 4.09 -7.33 -7.74
C LYS A 96 4.25 -8.68 -7.05
N ASN A 97 4.64 -8.66 -5.77
CA ASN A 97 4.89 -9.87 -4.99
C ASN A 97 3.66 -10.33 -4.18
N PHE A 98 2.54 -9.61 -4.29
CA PHE A 98 1.31 -10.00 -3.61
C PHE A 98 0.71 -11.23 -4.29
N ALA A 99 0.44 -12.29 -3.51
CA ALA A 99 -0.04 -13.56 -4.04
C ALA A 99 -1.51 -13.54 -4.50
N GLY A 100 -2.30 -12.57 -4.03
CA GLY A 100 -3.70 -12.39 -4.42
C GLY A 100 -3.87 -11.42 -5.60
N ALA A 101 -5.12 -11.02 -5.85
CA ALA A 101 -5.44 -10.02 -6.87
C ALA A 101 -5.23 -8.59 -6.34
N VAL A 102 -4.83 -7.68 -7.22
CA VAL A 102 -4.74 -6.24 -6.93
C VAL A 102 -5.60 -5.48 -7.91
N MET A 103 -6.48 -4.62 -7.41
CA MET A 103 -7.22 -3.63 -8.19
C MET A 103 -6.86 -2.24 -7.68
N PHE A 104 -6.54 -1.32 -8.57
CA PHE A 104 -6.22 0.05 -8.18
C PHE A 104 -6.72 1.06 -9.19
N ILE A 105 -7.08 2.23 -8.69
CA ILE A 105 -7.38 3.42 -9.47
C ILE A 105 -6.12 4.30 -9.43
N SER A 106 -5.66 4.75 -10.59
CA SER A 106 -4.43 5.54 -10.68
C SER A 106 -4.39 6.38 -11.96
N HIS A 107 -4.12 7.67 -11.81
CA HIS A 107 -3.73 8.55 -12.90
C HIS A 107 -2.25 8.39 -13.29
N ASN A 108 -1.46 7.65 -12.50
CA ASN A 108 -0.04 7.40 -12.77
C ASN A 108 0.16 6.27 -13.80
N ARG A 109 0.40 6.65 -15.06
CA ARG A 109 0.65 5.72 -16.17
C ARG A 109 1.87 4.81 -15.96
N ARG A 110 2.92 5.29 -15.27
CA ARG A 110 4.10 4.46 -15.00
C ARG A 110 3.76 3.31 -14.06
N LEU A 111 2.97 3.57 -13.02
CA LEU A 111 2.50 2.53 -12.11
C LEU A 111 1.66 1.48 -12.87
N VAL A 112 0.67 1.97 -13.64
CA VAL A 112 -0.23 1.11 -14.44
C VAL A 112 0.59 0.21 -15.37
N ASN A 113 1.47 0.79 -16.18
CA ASN A 113 2.26 0.04 -17.16
C ASN A 113 3.25 -0.95 -16.51
N THR A 114 3.59 -0.74 -15.24
CA THR A 114 4.58 -1.58 -14.54
C THR A 114 3.96 -2.76 -13.78
N ILE A 115 2.69 -2.64 -13.36
CA ILE A 115 2.05 -3.61 -12.46
C ILE A 115 0.78 -4.22 -13.06
N ALA A 116 0.01 -3.45 -13.82
CA ALA A 116 -1.31 -3.88 -14.26
C ALA A 116 -1.20 -5.00 -15.32
N THR A 117 -1.87 -6.12 -15.07
CA THR A 117 -2.07 -7.18 -16.06
C THR A 117 -3.26 -6.90 -16.97
N ASP A 118 -4.23 -6.14 -16.46
CA ASP A 118 -5.44 -5.71 -17.15
C ASP A 118 -5.70 -4.24 -16.86
N VAL A 119 -6.12 -3.50 -17.89
CA VAL A 119 -6.40 -2.06 -17.78
C VAL A 119 -7.83 -1.80 -18.20
N PHE A 120 -8.55 -1.04 -17.38
CA PHE A 120 -9.86 -0.50 -17.72
C PHE A 120 -9.78 1.03 -17.73
N GLU A 121 -10.12 1.62 -18.86
CA GLU A 121 -10.22 3.08 -19.04
C GLU A 121 -11.67 3.50 -18.85
N LEU A 122 -11.91 4.40 -17.88
CA LEU A 122 -13.19 5.08 -17.71
C LEU A 122 -13.16 6.41 -18.45
N ARG A 123 -13.96 6.53 -19.53
CA ARG A 123 -14.05 7.74 -20.35
C ARG A 123 -15.50 7.99 -20.73
N ASP A 124 -15.96 9.23 -20.57
CA ASP A 124 -17.33 9.66 -20.92
C ASP A 124 -18.42 8.76 -20.29
N GLY A 125 -18.20 8.35 -19.03
CA GLY A 125 -19.09 7.45 -18.29
C GLY A 125 -19.07 5.98 -18.76
N ARG A 126 -18.17 5.61 -19.67
CA ARG A 126 -18.02 4.24 -20.20
C ARG A 126 -16.70 3.63 -19.78
N LEU A 127 -16.78 2.41 -19.25
CA LEU A 127 -15.61 1.61 -18.91
C LEU A 127 -15.24 0.71 -20.10
N THR A 128 -14.01 0.81 -20.60
CA THR A 128 -13.51 0.00 -21.71
C THR A 128 -12.21 -0.71 -21.33
N ARG A 129 -12.09 -1.99 -21.69
CA ARG A 129 -10.85 -2.75 -21.46
C ARG A 129 -9.80 -2.36 -22.50
N LYS A 130 -8.57 -2.08 -22.06
CA LYS A 130 -7.40 -1.76 -22.89
C LYS A 130 -6.30 -2.81 -22.69
N ALA A 131 -5.46 -2.98 -23.70
CA ALA A 131 -4.23 -3.75 -23.55
C ALA A 131 -3.20 -2.94 -22.73
N PRO A 132 -2.44 -3.56 -21.80
CA PRO A 132 -1.49 -2.86 -20.93
C PRO A 132 -0.42 -2.04 -21.67
N ALA A 133 -0.05 -2.45 -22.89
CA ALA A 133 1.00 -1.80 -23.68
C ALA A 133 0.55 -0.54 -24.46
N MET A 134 -0.73 -0.15 -24.40
CA MET A 134 -1.30 0.96 -25.18
C MET A 134 -1.55 2.25 -24.38
N LEU A 135 -1.13 2.32 -23.11
CA LEU A 135 -1.39 3.47 -22.25
C LEU A 135 -0.36 4.58 -22.37
#